data_AF-A0A354V241-F1
#
_entry.id   AF-A0A354V241-F1
#
_cell.length_a   1.000
_cell.length_b   1.000
_cell.length_c   1.000
_cell.angle_alpha   90.00
_cell.angle_beta   90.00
_cell.angle_gamma   90.00
#
_symmetry.space_group_name_H-M   'P 1'
#
loop_
_entity.id
_entity.type
_entity.pdbx_description
1 polymer ?
#
loop_
_entity_poly.entity_id
_entity_poly.type
_entity_poly.pdbx_seq_one_letter_code
_entity_poly.pdbx_strand_id
1 'polypeptide(L)'
;MSRIIEILLFLTPILGFAAWRLLFPSPRPPLWLLYGSAAFVVLMLAALFWQRHLDAGDAKQAYVPAQMLDGQVVPAQRAPPR
;
A
#
# COMPACT_ATOMS: atom_id res chain seq x y z
N MET A 1 5.76 7.70 -4.44
CA MET A 1 4.45 7.02 -4.39
C MET A 1 3.50 7.79 -5.29
N SER A 2 2.91 7.16 -6.31
CA SER A 2 2.01 7.84 -7.23
C SER A 2 0.71 8.17 -6.48
N ARG A 3 0.36 9.46 -6.39
CA ARG A 3 -0.88 9.90 -5.71
C ARG A 3 -2.14 9.27 -6.31
N ILE A 4 -2.09 8.90 -7.58
CA ILE A 4 -3.18 8.22 -8.29
C ILE A 4 -3.43 6.83 -7.69
N ILE A 5 -2.37 6.09 -7.34
CA ILE A 5 -2.52 4.75 -6.74
C ILE A 5 -3.17 4.84 -5.35
N GLU A 6 -2.79 5.83 -4.54
CA GLU A 6 -3.43 6.08 -3.23
C GLU A 6 -4.92 6.42 -3.38
N ILE A 7 -5.26 7.30 -4.33
CA ILE A 7 -6.64 7.66 -4.64
C ILE A 7 -7.44 6.43 -5.08
N LEU A 8 -6.88 5.60 -5.95
CA LEU A 8 -7.52 4.38 -6.43
C LEU A 8 -7.72 3.36 -5.29
N LEU A 9 -6.70 3.14 -4.45
CA LEU A 9 -6.81 2.27 -3.26
C LEU A 9 -7.90 2.75 -2.30
N PHE A 10 -7.98 4.06 -2.08
CA PHE A 10 -9.01 4.67 -1.24
C PHE A 10 -10.43 4.51 -1.81
N LEU A 11 -10.57 4.64 -3.13
CA LEU A 11 -11.85 4.49 -3.84
C LEU A 11 -12.28 3.03 -4.04
N THR A 12 -11.35 2.08 -4.00
CA THR A 12 -11.59 0.65 -4.25
C THR A 12 -12.78 0.07 -3.48
N PRO A 13 -12.92 0.25 -2.14
CA PRO A 13 -14.08 -0.30 -1.42
C PRO A 13 -15.42 0.29 -1.89
N ILE A 14 -15.45 1.57 -2.24
CA ILE A 14 -16.66 2.26 -2.70
C ILE A 14 -17.05 1.75 -4.08
N LEU A 15 -16.08 1.67 -5.01
CA LEU A 15 -16.29 1.17 -6.36
C LEU A 15 -16.70 -0.31 -6.35
N GLY A 16 -16.09 -1.14 -5.49
CA GLY A 16 -16.46 -2.54 -5.31
C GLY A 16 -17.91 -2.70 -4.84
N PHE A 17 -18.34 -1.91 -3.85
CA PHE A 17 -19.73 -1.91 -3.40
C PHE A 17 -20.70 -1.41 -4.49
N ALA A 18 -20.37 -0.32 -5.18
CA ALA A 18 -21.20 0.24 -6.24
C ALA A 18 -21.37 -0.74 -7.42
N ALA A 19 -20.27 -1.35 -7.87
CA ALA A 19 -20.30 -2.37 -8.92
C ALA A 19 -21.13 -3.59 -8.51
N TRP A 20 -20.96 -4.08 -7.28
CA TRP A 20 -21.78 -5.17 -6.76
C TRP A 20 -23.26 -4.80 -6.73
N ARG A 21 -23.61 -3.61 -6.22
CA ARG A 21 -24.99 -3.14 -6.09
C ARG A 21 -25.68 -2.95 -7.44
N LEU A 22 -24.94 -2.50 -8.46
CA LEU A 22 -25.43 -2.35 -9.83
C LEU A 22 -25.67 -3.71 -10.50
N LEU A 23 -24.78 -4.67 -10.30
CA LEU A 23 -24.86 -6.00 -10.92
C LEU A 23 -25.84 -6.94 -10.21
N PHE A 24 -26.02 -6.75 -8.90
CA PHE A 24 -26.88 -7.60 -8.08
C PHE A 24 -27.88 -6.75 -7.27
N PRO A 25 -29.14 -6.64 -7.71
CA PRO A 25 -30.15 -5.86 -6.99
C PRO A 25 -30.61 -6.51 -5.66
N SER A 26 -30.12 -7.70 -5.32
CA SER A 26 -30.41 -8.41 -4.06
C SER A 26 -29.97 -7.62 -2.82
N PRO A 27 -30.78 -7.58 -1.74
CA PRO A 27 -30.45 -6.87 -0.51
C PRO A 27 -29.31 -7.54 0.29
N ARG A 28 -28.95 -8.79 -0.01
CA ARG A 28 -27.89 -9.51 0.70
C ARG A 28 -26.78 -9.91 -0.27
N PRO A 29 -25.50 -9.61 0.04
CA PRO A 29 -24.38 -10.12 -0.73
C PRO A 29 -24.32 -11.64 -0.60
N PRO A 30 -24.08 -12.35 -1.70
CA PRO A 30 -23.93 -13.79 -1.63
C PRO A 30 -22.63 -14.14 -0.88
N LEU A 31 -22.67 -15.20 -0.07
CA LEU A 31 -21.55 -15.56 0.82
C LEU A 31 -20.23 -15.81 0.10
N TRP A 32 -20.27 -16.34 -1.14
CA TRP A 32 -19.07 -16.54 -1.95
C TRP A 32 -18.34 -15.22 -2.26
N LEU A 33 -19.08 -14.12 -2.42
CA LEU A 33 -18.50 -12.80 -2.70
C LEU A 33 -17.85 -12.23 -1.44
N LEU A 34 -18.44 -12.50 -0.27
CA LEU A 34 -17.84 -12.18 1.03
C LEU A 34 -16.54 -12.97 1.25
N TYR A 35 -16.57 -14.30 1.04
CA TYR A 35 -15.38 -15.15 1.17
C TYR A 35 -14.28 -14.78 0.17
N GLY A 36 -14.65 -14.49 -1.08
CA GLY A 36 -13.72 -14.02 -2.11
C GLY A 36 -13.06 -12.69 -1.73
N SER A 37 -13.85 -11.75 -1.21
CA SER A 37 -13.32 -10.46 -0.73
C SER A 37 -12.37 -10.64 0.45
N ALA A 38 -12.74 -11.48 1.42
CA ALA A 38 -11.90 -11.78 2.57
C ALA A 38 -10.58 -12.46 2.15
N ALA A 39 -10.64 -13.44 1.25
CA ALA A 39 -9.46 -14.11 0.71
C ALA A 39 -8.54 -13.12 -0.04
N PHE A 40 -9.12 -12.22 -0.84
CA PHE A 40 -8.36 -11.19 -1.55
C PHE A 40 -7.62 -10.26 -0.58
N VAL A 41 -8.27 -9.79 0.49
CA VAL A 41 -7.64 -8.96 1.53
C VAL A 41 -6.49 -9.71 2.22
N VAL A 42 -6.68 -10.98 2.56
CA VAL A 42 -5.63 -11.83 3.15
C VAL A 42 -4.43 -11.96 2.21
N LEU A 43 -4.66 -12.18 0.92
CA LEU A 43 -3.59 -12.24 -0.09
C LEU A 43 -2.84 -10.90 -0.21
N MET A 44 -3.55 -9.78 -0.20
CA MET A 44 -2.94 -8.44 -0.22
C MET A 44 -2.04 -8.23 1.01
N LEU A 45 -2.51 -8.60 2.20
CA LEU A 45 -1.73 -8.52 3.43
C LEU A 45 -0.49 -9.39 3.37
N ALA A 46 -0.61 -10.63 2.88
CA ALA A 46 0.51 -11.54 2.70
C ALA A 46 1.56 -10.95 1.73
N ALA A 47 1.12 -10.37 0.61
CA ALA A 47 1.99 -9.72 -0.36
C ALA A 47 2.73 -8.52 0.23
N LEU A 48 2.04 -7.66 1.01
CA LEU A 48 2.68 -6.54 1.71
C LEU A 48 3.71 -7.02 2.74
N PHE A 49 3.39 -8.10 3.47
CA PHE A 49 4.32 -8.68 4.44
C PHE A 49 5.56 -9.25 3.76
N TRP A 50 5.37 -9.92 2.63
CA TRP A 50 6.45 -10.42 1.78
C TRP A 50 7.32 -9.29 1.24
N GLN A 51 6.70 -8.22 0.72
CA GLN A 51 7.42 -7.05 0.22
C GLN A 51 8.24 -6.39 1.33
N ARG A 52 7.67 -6.21 2.52
CA ARG A 52 8.41 -5.72 3.69
C ARG A 52 9.61 -6.61 4.01
N HIS A 53 9.48 -7.93 3.89
CA HIS A 53 10.59 -8.84 4.12
C HIS A 53 11.72 -8.67 3.09
N LEU A 54 11.38 -8.44 1.82
CA LEU A 54 12.36 -8.12 0.78
C LEU A 54 13.05 -6.76 1.03
N ASP A 55 12.27 -5.74 1.40
CA ASP A 55 12.76 -4.38 1.67
C ASP A 55 13.58 -4.29 2.98
N ALA A 56 13.40 -5.24 3.90
CA ALA A 56 14.16 -5.29 5.16
C ALA A 56 15.68 -5.42 4.96
N GLY A 57 16.15 -5.81 3.77
CA GLY A 57 17.56 -5.75 3.40
C GLY A 57 18.16 -4.34 3.51
N ASP A 58 17.37 -3.28 3.24
CA ASP A 58 17.79 -1.88 3.36
C ASP A 58 17.64 -1.31 4.78
N ALA A 59 16.95 -2.02 5.69
CA ALA A 59 16.69 -1.55 7.06
C ALA A 59 17.95 -1.49 7.96
N LYS A 60 19.06 -2.07 7.53
CA LYS A 60 20.37 -1.96 8.22
C LYS A 60 21.10 -0.66 7.89
N GLN A 61 20.64 0.11 6.91
CA GLN A 61 21.28 1.38 6.56
C GLN A 61 20.82 2.47 7.52
N ALA A 62 21.77 3.11 8.19
CA ALA A 62 21.48 4.23 9.06
C ALA A 62 20.85 5.36 8.24
N TYR A 63 19.63 5.74 8.61
CA TYR A 63 18.95 6.90 8.03
C TYR A 63 19.75 8.16 8.36
N VAL A 64 20.22 8.87 7.33
CA VAL A 64 20.81 10.21 7.49
C VAL A 64 19.74 11.22 7.07
N PRO A 65 19.20 12.03 8.01
CA PRO A 65 18.22 13.05 7.66
C PRO A 65 18.82 14.08 6.70
N ALA A 66 18.00 14.64 5.82
CA ALA A 66 18.41 15.74 4.96
C ALA A 66 18.84 16.94 5.82
N GLN A 67 19.98 17.53 5.47
CA GLN A 67 20.53 18.69 6.18
C GLN A 67 20.46 19.92 5.29
N MET A 68 20.27 21.08 5.91
CA MET A 68 20.33 22.36 5.23
C MET A 68 21.73 22.93 5.45
N LEU A 69 22.49 23.07 4.37
CA LEU A 69 23.84 23.64 4.37
C LEU A 69 23.83 24.86 3.45
N ASP A 70 24.22 26.02 3.97
CA ASP A 70 24.33 27.28 3.22
C ASP A 70 23.07 27.64 2.41
N GLY A 71 21.90 27.41 3.00
CA GLY A 71 20.61 27.71 2.36
C GLY A 71 20.18 26.71 1.28
N GLN A 72 20.99 25.69 0.98
CA GLN A 72 20.60 24.59 0.11
C GLN A 72 20.24 23.34 0.90
N VAL A 73 19.16 22.67 0.48
CA VAL A 73 18.74 21.39 1.03
C VAL A 73 19.58 20.31 0.37
N VAL A 74 20.50 19.71 1.12
CA VAL A 74 21.28 18.55 0.66
C VAL A 74 20.40 17.30 0.82
N PRO A 75 20.15 16.54 -0.26
CA PRO A 75 19.32 15.34 -0.20
C PRO A 75 19.88 14.33 0.81
N ALA A 76 18.99 13.65 1.54
CA ALA A 76 19.35 12.56 2.44
C ALA A 76 20.15 11.48 1.67
N GLN A 77 21.43 11.31 2.01
CA GLN A 77 22.30 10.28 1.43
C GLN A 77 22.35 9.05 2.34
N ARG A 78 22.61 7.87 1.76
CA ARG A 78 22.89 6.65 2.53
C ARG A 78 24.17 6.86 3.33
N ALA A 79 24.18 6.45 4.60
CA ALA A 79 25.39 6.48 5.41
C ALA A 79 26.51 5.65 4.73
N PRO A 80 27.76 6.15 4.67
CA PRO A 80 28.86 5.39 4.10
C PRO A 80 29.09 4.08 4.88
N PRO A 81 29.48 2.98 4.20
CA PRO A 81 29.83 1.74 4.88
C PRO A 81 31.02 1.98 5.81
N ARG A 82 30.92 1.47 7.04
CA ARG A 82 32.04 1.43 8.00
C ARG A 82 32.97 0.27 7.70
#